data_AF-A0A2P7TV27-F1
#
_entry.id   AF-A0A2P7TV27-F1
#
_cell.length_a   1.000
_cell.length_b   1.000
_cell.length_c   1.000
_cell.angle_alpha   90.00
_cell.angle_beta   90.00
_cell.angle_gamma   90.00
#
_symmetry.space_group_name_H-M   'P 1'
#
loop_
_entity.id
_entity.type
_entity.pdbx_description
1 polymer ?
#
loop_
_entity_poly.entity_id
_entity_poly.type
_entity_poly.pdbx_seq_one_letter_code
_entity_poly.pdbx_strand_id
1 'polypeptide(L)'
;MRIGLFIVCLLFISFSLKANCNLQPRFSYQTKGLSVNFTNKSAGNYQTAQWQFSDGATSNELNPKHTFSNAGRYTFLLTISNSEGCSETFEGKLYVFDIKHKTGTQEALPNQTNPIQQPATSTENARSIAVNNPVSNAAVHLVGSLTNMPNPFSTTTNIMFELAANSHVEAGVYDLNGRLVRILANQTMNSGIQSILFDRSNLPSGMYLVMVKTNQNAVSHKIMIN
;
A
#
# COMPACT_ATOMS: atom_id res chain seq x y z
N MET A 1 32.43 -5.75 -72.62
CA MET A 1 32.63 -4.81 -71.50
C MET A 1 31.41 -3.89 -71.44
N ARG A 2 30.45 -4.16 -70.57
CA ARG A 2 29.29 -3.28 -70.31
C ARG A 2 29.31 -2.95 -68.82
N ILE A 3 29.51 -1.67 -68.53
CA ILE A 3 29.65 -1.10 -67.20
C ILE A 3 28.25 -0.92 -66.61
N GLY A 4 27.97 -1.65 -65.53
CA GLY A 4 26.73 -1.51 -64.76
C GLY A 4 26.82 -0.33 -63.80
N LEU A 5 25.91 0.61 -63.97
CA LEU A 5 25.65 1.74 -63.08
C LEU A 5 25.03 1.22 -61.77
N PHE A 6 25.76 1.26 -60.66
CA PHE A 6 25.22 1.02 -59.33
C PHE A 6 24.98 2.36 -58.62
N ILE A 7 23.72 2.81 -58.67
CA ILE A 7 23.22 3.87 -57.80
C ILE A 7 23.20 3.29 -56.38
N VAL A 8 24.16 3.70 -55.55
CA VAL A 8 24.14 3.44 -54.12
C VAL A 8 23.05 4.32 -53.52
N CYS A 9 21.89 3.71 -53.26
CA CYS A 9 20.83 4.33 -52.47
C CYS A 9 21.36 4.52 -51.05
N LEU A 10 21.76 5.76 -50.72
CA LEU A 10 22.02 6.20 -49.35
C LEU A 10 20.70 6.21 -48.58
N LEU A 11 20.29 5.02 -48.13
CA LEU A 11 19.31 4.88 -47.06
C LEU A 11 19.93 5.52 -45.82
N PHE A 12 19.49 6.73 -45.50
CA PHE A 12 19.62 7.27 -44.15
C PHE A 12 18.79 6.38 -43.23
N ILE A 13 19.34 5.24 -42.82
CA ILE A 13 18.86 4.54 -41.65
C ILE A 13 19.28 5.44 -40.49
N SER A 14 18.43 6.40 -40.14
CA SER A 14 18.49 7.06 -38.86
C SER A 14 18.24 5.99 -37.80
N PHE A 15 19.31 5.29 -37.42
CA PHE A 15 19.39 4.57 -36.16
C PHE A 15 19.18 5.63 -35.08
N SER A 16 17.93 5.77 -34.64
CA SER A 16 17.64 6.43 -33.38
C SER A 16 18.43 5.64 -32.33
N LEU A 17 19.53 6.24 -31.84
CA LEU A 17 20.16 5.82 -30.60
C LEU A 17 19.06 5.96 -29.56
N LYS A 18 18.35 4.87 -29.26
CA LYS A 18 17.38 4.87 -28.16
C LYS A 18 18.12 5.39 -26.94
N ALA A 19 17.70 6.56 -26.44
CA ALA A 19 18.21 7.11 -25.20
C ALA A 19 18.16 6.00 -24.14
N ASN A 20 19.21 5.88 -23.33
CA ASN A 20 19.26 4.87 -22.30
C ASN A 20 18.29 5.27 -21.18
N CYS A 21 17.02 4.90 -21.35
CA CYS A 21 15.93 5.27 -20.46
C CYS A 21 16.08 4.53 -19.13
N ASN A 22 16.60 5.23 -18.12
CA ASN A 22 16.66 4.76 -16.73
C ASN A 22 15.76 5.62 -15.84
N LEU A 23 14.51 5.81 -16.28
CA LEU A 23 13.50 6.46 -15.47
C LEU A 23 12.93 5.44 -14.50
N GLN A 24 12.87 5.80 -13.22
CA GLN A 24 12.39 4.91 -12.17
C GLN A 24 11.24 5.60 -11.45
N PRO A 25 9.98 5.38 -11.86
CA PRO A 25 8.85 5.95 -11.17
C PRO A 25 8.78 5.38 -9.76
N ARG A 26 8.76 6.26 -8.76
CA ARG A 26 8.70 5.89 -7.35
C ARG A 26 7.85 6.92 -6.61
N PHE A 27 7.17 6.49 -5.57
CA PHE A 27 6.32 7.36 -4.78
C PHE A 27 6.22 6.86 -3.34
N SER A 28 5.71 7.72 -2.48
CA SER A 28 5.07 7.37 -1.21
C SER A 28 3.75 8.13 -1.10
N TYR A 29 2.88 7.73 -0.18
CA TYR A 29 1.64 8.48 0.08
C TYR A 29 1.26 8.42 1.56
N GLN A 30 0.42 9.36 1.97
CA GLN A 30 -0.20 9.40 3.29
C GLN A 30 -1.71 9.63 3.13
N THR A 31 -2.52 8.92 3.91
CA THR A 31 -3.98 9.05 3.87
C THR A 31 -4.49 9.78 5.11
N LYS A 32 -5.51 10.62 4.94
CA LYS A 32 -6.29 11.23 6.00
C LYS A 32 -7.76 11.20 5.59
N GLY A 33 -8.45 10.14 6.01
CA GLY A 33 -9.79 9.85 5.50
C GLY A 33 -9.78 9.64 4.00
N LEU A 34 -10.70 10.30 3.31
CA LEU A 34 -10.83 10.24 1.86
C LEU A 34 -9.74 11.00 1.10
N SER A 35 -8.86 11.73 1.80
CA SER A 35 -7.80 12.52 1.19
C SER A 35 -6.46 11.79 1.23
N VAL A 36 -5.76 11.75 0.11
CA VAL A 36 -4.43 11.14 -0.06
C VAL A 36 -3.45 12.19 -0.54
N ASN A 37 -2.35 12.37 0.21
CA ASN A 37 -1.22 13.19 -0.20
C ASN A 37 -0.15 12.28 -0.79
N PHE A 38 0.17 12.46 -2.07
CA PHE A 38 1.23 11.73 -2.74
C PHE A 38 2.54 12.49 -2.65
N THR A 39 3.64 11.75 -2.63
CA THR A 39 4.99 12.30 -2.72
C THR A 39 5.75 11.56 -3.80
N ASN A 40 6.18 12.28 -4.82
CA ASN A 40 7.03 11.72 -5.86
C ASN A 40 8.44 11.48 -5.29
N LYS A 41 8.94 10.27 -5.49
CA LYS A 41 10.28 9.79 -5.12
C LYS A 41 11.05 9.26 -6.32
N SER A 42 10.56 9.54 -7.52
CA SER A 42 11.08 9.03 -8.77
C SER A 42 12.54 9.40 -8.95
N ALA A 43 13.28 8.55 -9.63
CA ALA A 43 14.69 8.72 -9.93
C ALA A 43 14.95 8.67 -11.44
N GLY A 44 16.15 9.10 -11.83
CA GLY A 44 16.53 9.29 -13.24
C GLY A 44 16.40 10.75 -13.69
N ASN A 45 16.70 11.01 -14.96
CA ASN A 45 16.68 12.34 -15.58
C ASN A 45 15.25 12.76 -16.03
N TYR A 46 14.21 12.43 -15.27
CA TYR A 46 12.84 12.83 -15.59
C TYR A 46 12.65 14.34 -15.39
N GLN A 47 11.70 14.91 -16.14
CA GLN A 47 11.38 16.33 -16.14
C GLN A 47 9.91 16.57 -15.78
N THR A 48 9.03 15.62 -16.13
CA THR A 48 7.60 15.72 -15.84
C THR A 48 7.13 14.50 -15.06
N ALA A 49 6.05 14.72 -14.29
CA ALA A 49 5.30 13.68 -13.61
C ALA A 49 3.81 13.90 -13.87
N GLN A 50 3.10 12.84 -14.25
CA GLN A 50 1.67 12.84 -14.46
C GLN A 50 1.04 11.74 -13.62
N TRP A 51 -0.01 12.10 -12.90
CA TRP A 51 -0.81 11.22 -12.07
C TRP A 51 -2.18 11.04 -12.72
N GLN A 52 -2.62 9.79 -12.83
CA GLN A 52 -3.97 9.45 -13.29
C GLN A 52 -4.61 8.53 -12.27
N PHE A 53 -5.79 8.87 -11.78
CA PHE A 53 -6.49 8.09 -10.76
C PHE A 53 -7.61 7.28 -11.41
N SER A 54 -7.88 6.09 -10.86
CA SER A 54 -8.93 5.19 -11.36
C SER A 54 -10.36 5.73 -11.24
N ASP A 55 -10.56 6.84 -10.52
CA ASP A 55 -11.82 7.59 -10.49
C ASP A 55 -11.93 8.66 -11.60
N GLY A 56 -10.94 8.72 -12.50
CA GLY A 56 -10.91 9.60 -13.66
C GLY A 56 -10.20 10.94 -13.43
N ALA A 57 -9.80 11.27 -12.19
CA ALA A 57 -9.06 12.49 -11.92
C ALA A 57 -7.59 12.39 -12.42
N THR A 58 -6.98 13.53 -12.74
CA THR A 58 -5.58 13.61 -13.16
C THR A 58 -4.86 14.79 -12.51
N SER A 59 -3.54 14.71 -12.35
CA SER A 59 -2.71 15.83 -11.89
C SER A 59 -1.33 15.83 -12.55
N ASN A 60 -0.80 17.02 -12.82
CA ASN A 60 0.58 17.25 -13.27
C ASN A 60 1.46 17.83 -12.14
N GLU A 61 0.92 17.93 -10.92
CA GLU A 61 1.71 18.35 -9.76
C GLU A 61 2.74 17.28 -9.42
N LEU A 62 3.92 17.71 -8.98
CA LEU A 62 4.95 16.77 -8.54
C LEU A 62 4.47 15.94 -7.34
N ASN A 63 3.78 16.57 -6.37
CA ASN A 63 3.28 15.94 -5.15
C ASN A 63 1.78 16.25 -4.98
N PRO A 64 0.89 15.57 -5.72
CA PRO A 64 -0.52 15.93 -5.72
C PRO A 64 -1.20 15.53 -4.42
N LYS A 65 -2.23 16.30 -4.08
CA LYS A 65 -3.25 15.89 -3.11
C LYS A 65 -4.52 15.52 -3.87
N HIS A 66 -5.02 14.32 -3.65
CA HIS A 66 -6.29 13.86 -4.25
C HIS A 66 -7.31 13.49 -3.16
N THR A 67 -8.58 13.76 -3.40
CA THR A 67 -9.66 13.39 -2.48
C THR A 67 -10.67 12.51 -3.22
N PHE A 68 -10.83 11.29 -2.74
CA PHE A 68 -11.75 10.32 -3.31
C PHE A 68 -13.18 10.57 -2.79
N SER A 69 -14.18 10.22 -3.61
CA SER A 69 -15.58 10.42 -3.21
C SER A 69 -16.03 9.40 -2.15
N ASN A 70 -15.50 8.18 -2.21
CA ASN A 70 -15.91 7.07 -1.35
C ASN A 70 -14.69 6.33 -0.79
N ALA A 71 -14.91 5.59 0.30
CA ALA A 71 -13.96 4.57 0.73
C ALA A 71 -13.93 3.44 -0.30
N GLY A 72 -12.76 2.85 -0.53
CA GLY A 72 -12.62 1.78 -1.51
C GLY A 72 -11.19 1.49 -1.93
N ARG A 73 -11.08 0.52 -2.84
CA ARG A 73 -9.84 0.16 -3.51
C ARG A 73 -9.74 0.99 -4.78
N TYR A 74 -8.63 1.69 -4.95
CA TYR A 74 -8.36 2.45 -6.16
C TYR A 74 -6.99 2.07 -6.72
N THR A 75 -6.82 2.29 -8.01
CA THR A 75 -5.50 2.31 -8.65
C THR A 75 -5.16 3.73 -9.11
N PHE A 76 -3.89 3.98 -9.35
CA PHE A 76 -3.40 5.19 -9.98
C PHE A 76 -2.19 4.88 -10.85
N LEU A 77 -1.95 5.70 -11.86
CA LEU A 77 -0.76 5.67 -12.69
C LEU A 77 0.12 6.86 -12.34
N LEU A 78 1.41 6.62 -12.16
CA LEU A 78 2.46 7.64 -12.15
C LEU A 78 3.29 7.47 -13.42
N THR A 79 3.18 8.43 -14.34
CA THR A 79 3.99 8.49 -15.56
C THR A 79 5.03 9.58 -15.40
N ILE A 80 6.30 9.25 -15.58
CA ILE A 80 7.40 10.23 -15.64
C ILE A 80 8.02 10.23 -17.02
N SER A 81 8.39 11.41 -17.52
CA SER A 81 9.04 11.53 -18.82
C SER A 81 10.15 12.58 -18.84
N ASN A 82 11.03 12.50 -19.84
CA ASN A 82 12.13 13.45 -20.06
C ASN A 82 12.11 14.02 -21.49
N SER A 83 12.94 15.03 -21.76
CA SER A 83 13.07 15.66 -23.09
C SER A 83 13.72 14.76 -24.15
N GLU A 84 14.31 13.63 -23.74
CA GLU A 84 14.93 12.66 -24.64
C GLU A 84 13.90 11.68 -25.21
N GLY A 85 12.63 11.82 -24.83
CA GLY A 85 11.52 10.98 -25.29
C GLY A 85 11.34 9.70 -24.45
N CYS A 86 12.05 9.55 -23.33
CA CYS A 86 11.79 8.46 -22.39
C CYS A 86 10.52 8.73 -21.61
N SER A 87 9.69 7.70 -21.45
CA SER A 87 8.49 7.74 -20.62
C SER A 87 8.31 6.39 -19.93
N GLU A 88 8.21 6.40 -18.61
CA GLU A 88 7.98 5.20 -17.80
C GLU A 88 6.73 5.40 -16.95
N THR A 89 5.89 4.36 -16.89
CA THR A 89 4.63 4.40 -16.15
C THR A 89 4.58 3.31 -15.11
N PHE A 90 4.13 3.68 -13.92
CA PHE A 90 3.94 2.77 -12.81
C PHE A 90 2.50 2.78 -12.33
N GLU A 91 1.90 1.61 -12.19
CA GLU A 91 0.56 1.45 -11.59
C GLU A 91 0.66 1.17 -10.10
N GLY A 92 0.22 2.13 -9.28
CA GLY A 92 0.05 1.98 -7.85
C GLY A 92 -1.37 1.55 -7.47
N LYS A 93 -1.50 0.81 -6.37
CA LYS A 93 -2.78 0.45 -5.76
C LYS A 93 -2.89 1.13 -4.40
N LEU A 94 -4.09 1.59 -4.05
CA LEU A 94 -4.37 2.28 -2.79
C LEU A 94 -5.68 1.79 -2.19
N TYR A 95 -5.79 1.90 -0.87
CA TYR A 95 -7.03 1.71 -0.12
C TYR A 95 -7.34 3.03 0.60
N VAL A 96 -8.53 3.57 0.36
CA VAL A 96 -9.03 4.79 0.99
C VAL A 96 -10.18 4.44 1.92
N PHE A 97 -10.20 5.07 3.09
CA PHE A 97 -11.19 4.83 4.12
C PHE A 97 -11.87 6.15 4.50
N ASP A 98 -13.16 6.10 4.80
CA ASP A 98 -13.85 7.26 5.37
C ASP A 98 -13.63 7.30 6.89
N ILE A 99 -13.12 8.42 7.39
CA ILE A 99 -12.93 8.67 8.83
C ILE A 99 -14.22 9.14 9.52
N LYS A 100 -15.29 9.45 8.76
CA LYS A 100 -16.56 9.91 9.31
C LYS A 100 -17.33 8.83 10.10
N HIS A 101 -16.88 7.58 10.09
CA HIS A 101 -17.43 6.51 10.94
C HIS A 101 -16.68 6.31 12.28
N LYS A 102 -15.81 7.25 12.69
CA LYS A 102 -15.16 7.22 14.01
C LYS A 102 -15.61 8.35 14.93
N THR A 103 -16.92 8.54 15.03
CA THR A 103 -17.55 9.24 16.16
C THR A 103 -18.68 8.39 16.71
N GLY A 104 -18.36 7.16 17.07
CA GLY A 104 -19.05 6.50 18.17
C GLY A 104 -18.44 7.02 19.48
N THR A 105 -18.86 8.21 19.93
CA THR A 105 -19.28 8.26 21.33
C THR A 105 -20.29 7.12 21.49
N GLN A 106 -20.28 6.39 22.59
CA GLN A 106 -21.46 5.64 22.98
C GLN A 106 -22.61 6.65 23.10
N GLU A 107 -23.29 6.93 22.00
CA GLU A 107 -24.67 7.32 22.05
C GLU A 107 -25.37 6.01 22.35
N ALA A 108 -25.81 5.89 23.61
CA ALA A 108 -26.79 4.89 23.96
C ALA A 108 -27.86 4.90 22.86
N LEU A 109 -28.12 3.73 22.28
CA LEU A 109 -29.31 3.48 21.48
C LEU A 109 -30.47 4.27 22.13
N PRO A 110 -31.15 5.21 21.44
CA PRO A 110 -32.32 5.84 22.02
C PRO A 110 -33.28 4.73 22.36
N ASN A 111 -33.49 4.55 23.66
CA ASN A 111 -34.42 3.59 24.21
C ASN A 111 -35.78 3.96 23.62
N GLN A 112 -36.28 3.16 22.69
CA GLN A 112 -37.67 3.29 22.25
C GLN A 112 -38.54 2.72 23.36
N THR A 113 -38.78 3.51 24.40
CA THR A 113 -39.90 3.29 25.31
C THR A 113 -41.19 3.62 24.57
N ASN A 114 -41.93 2.58 24.21
CA ASN A 114 -43.34 2.68 23.86
C ASN A 114 -44.15 2.92 25.16
N PRO A 115 -45.15 3.82 25.19
CA PRO A 115 -45.87 4.14 26.41
C PRO A 115 -47.09 3.22 26.66
N ILE A 116 -47.49 3.15 27.96
CA ILE A 116 -48.74 2.58 28.55
C ILE A 116 -48.61 1.06 28.86
N GLN A 117 -48.71 0.49 30.08
CA GLN A 117 -49.51 0.73 31.31
C GLN A 117 -48.89 -0.03 32.54
N GLN A 118 -49.08 0.49 33.76
CA GLN A 118 -48.65 0.00 35.11
C GLN A 118 -49.69 -0.98 35.73
N PRO A 119 -49.56 -1.62 36.94
CA PRO A 119 -48.46 -1.97 37.88
C PRO A 119 -48.37 -3.48 38.24
N ALA A 120 -47.28 -3.95 38.86
CA ALA A 120 -47.34 -4.76 40.11
C ALA A 120 -45.95 -5.15 40.65
N THR A 121 -45.90 -5.19 41.97
CA THR A 121 -44.87 -5.58 42.94
C THR A 121 -44.35 -7.02 42.82
N SER A 122 -43.05 -7.26 43.06
CA SER A 122 -42.51 -7.94 44.27
C SER A 122 -41.10 -8.52 44.05
N THR A 123 -40.30 -8.43 45.11
CA THR A 123 -39.03 -9.10 45.43
C THR A 123 -38.86 -10.54 44.93
N GLU A 124 -37.68 -10.88 44.38
CA GLU A 124 -36.99 -12.15 44.69
C GLU A 124 -35.48 -12.08 44.38
N ASN A 125 -34.69 -12.46 45.39
CA ASN A 125 -33.27 -12.82 45.27
C ASN A 125 -33.16 -14.21 44.66
N ALA A 126 -32.45 -14.38 43.54
CA ALA A 126 -31.87 -15.67 43.16
C ALA A 126 -30.49 -15.48 42.51
N ARG A 127 -29.49 -16.13 43.10
CA ARG A 127 -28.08 -16.16 42.68
C ARG A 127 -27.88 -16.98 41.40
N SER A 128 -26.90 -16.54 40.58
CA SER A 128 -26.15 -17.25 39.52
C SER A 128 -26.98 -17.85 38.38
N ILE A 129 -26.74 -17.54 37.11
CA ILE A 129 -25.53 -17.87 36.34
C ILE A 129 -25.13 -16.66 35.48
N ALA A 130 -23.88 -16.22 35.61
CA ALA A 130 -23.27 -15.30 34.65
C ALA A 130 -23.17 -16.01 33.30
N VAL A 131 -24.07 -15.69 32.36
CA VAL A 131 -23.78 -15.86 30.94
C VAL A 131 -22.82 -14.74 30.59
N ASN A 132 -21.53 -14.99 30.81
CA ASN A 132 -20.48 -14.22 30.18
C ASN A 132 -20.68 -14.38 28.68
N ASN A 133 -21.30 -13.39 28.05
CA ASN A 133 -21.33 -13.27 26.61
C ASN A 133 -20.07 -12.48 26.23
N PRO A 134 -18.97 -13.10 25.78
CA PRO A 134 -17.81 -12.34 25.36
C PRO A 134 -18.05 -11.93 23.91
N VAL A 135 -18.70 -10.80 23.67
CA VAL A 135 -18.58 -10.17 22.36
C VAL A 135 -17.30 -9.34 22.35
N SER A 136 -16.19 -10.07 22.29
CA SER A 136 -14.83 -9.56 22.17
C SER A 136 -14.57 -9.03 20.76
N ASN A 137 -14.75 -7.73 20.55
CA ASN A 137 -14.27 -7.06 19.33
C ASN A 137 -12.93 -6.33 19.57
N ALA A 138 -12.02 -6.97 20.31
CA ALA A 138 -10.70 -6.43 20.65
C ALA A 138 -9.52 -7.16 19.98
N ALA A 139 -9.74 -7.96 18.93
CA ALA A 139 -8.84 -9.09 18.63
C ALA A 139 -8.13 -9.12 17.26
N VAL A 140 -8.01 -8.00 16.52
CA VAL A 140 -7.25 -8.01 15.24
C VAL A 140 -6.50 -6.69 15.02
N HIS A 141 -5.18 -6.69 15.23
CA HIS A 141 -4.35 -5.51 14.99
C HIS A 141 -3.74 -5.46 13.58
N LEU A 142 -3.66 -6.58 12.85
CA LEU A 142 -3.28 -6.62 11.42
C LEU A 142 -4.54 -6.86 10.59
N VAL A 143 -4.96 -5.89 9.80
CA VAL A 143 -6.29 -5.89 9.16
C VAL A 143 -6.25 -5.98 7.63
N GLY A 144 -5.07 -6.18 7.04
CA GLY A 144 -4.90 -6.16 5.59
C GLY A 144 -3.93 -7.22 5.05
N SER A 145 -3.82 -7.27 3.73
CA SER A 145 -2.84 -8.10 3.02
C SER A 145 -1.42 -7.53 3.21
N LEU A 146 -0.47 -8.38 3.60
CA LEU A 146 0.95 -8.08 3.47
C LEU A 146 1.33 -8.16 1.99
N THR A 147 1.90 -7.10 1.45
CA THR A 147 2.30 -7.02 0.03
C THR A 147 3.69 -6.41 -0.10
N ASN A 148 4.37 -6.68 -1.21
CA ASN A 148 5.56 -5.95 -1.57
C ASN A 148 5.50 -5.43 -3.00
N MET A 149 6.16 -4.30 -3.24
CA MET A 149 6.19 -3.68 -4.56
C MET A 149 7.48 -2.87 -4.80
N PRO A 150 8.22 -3.12 -5.90
CA PRO A 150 7.97 -4.13 -6.93
C PRO A 150 8.18 -5.58 -6.42
N ASN A 151 7.56 -6.56 -7.10
CA ASN A 151 7.78 -7.99 -6.93
C ASN A 151 7.66 -8.70 -8.30
N PRO A 152 8.72 -9.31 -8.86
CA PRO A 152 10.09 -9.36 -8.34
C PRO A 152 10.80 -7.99 -8.29
N PHE A 153 11.93 -7.90 -7.59
CA PHE A 153 12.73 -6.66 -7.49
C PHE A 153 14.23 -6.94 -7.44
N SER A 154 15.06 -6.00 -7.93
CA SER A 154 16.52 -6.18 -8.06
C SER A 154 17.36 -5.46 -6.99
N THR A 155 16.83 -4.42 -6.35
CA THR A 155 17.56 -3.61 -5.35
C THR A 155 16.71 -3.36 -4.12
N THR A 156 15.58 -2.67 -4.30
CA THR A 156 14.68 -2.31 -3.20
C THR A 156 13.22 -2.65 -3.52
N THR A 157 12.43 -2.93 -2.50
CA THR A 157 10.97 -3.11 -2.55
C THR A 157 10.33 -2.46 -1.33
N ASN A 158 9.10 -1.97 -1.43
CA ASN A 158 8.35 -1.50 -0.29
C ASN A 158 7.48 -2.63 0.25
N ILE A 159 7.63 -2.96 1.53
CA ILE A 159 6.76 -3.87 2.27
C ILE A 159 5.60 -3.07 2.85
N MET A 160 4.38 -3.39 2.44
CA MET A 160 3.17 -2.68 2.83
C MET A 160 2.24 -3.60 3.63
N PHE A 161 1.78 -3.11 4.79
CA PHE A 161 0.82 -3.79 5.66
C PHE A 161 -0.02 -2.77 6.42
N GLU A 162 -1.13 -3.19 7.00
CA GLU A 162 -2.07 -2.30 7.69
C GLU A 162 -2.25 -2.69 9.15
N LEU A 163 -2.19 -1.68 10.02
CA LEU A 163 -2.43 -1.82 11.45
C LEU A 163 -3.78 -1.19 11.84
N ALA A 164 -4.65 -1.94 12.50
CA ALA A 164 -5.93 -1.43 12.99
C ALA A 164 -5.78 -0.47 14.19
N ALA A 165 -4.70 -0.66 14.95
CA ALA A 165 -4.36 0.05 16.17
C ALA A 165 -2.84 0.19 16.29
N ASN A 166 -2.38 1.17 17.07
CA ASN A 166 -0.96 1.31 17.41
C ASN A 166 -0.47 -0.02 18.02
N SER A 167 0.60 -0.57 17.46
CA SER A 167 1.06 -1.93 17.78
C SER A 167 2.57 -2.01 17.77
N HIS A 168 3.13 -2.83 18.67
CA HIS A 168 4.52 -3.25 18.54
C HIS A 168 4.62 -4.20 17.34
N VAL A 169 5.52 -3.89 16.40
CA VAL A 169 5.72 -4.61 15.15
C VAL A 169 7.12 -5.20 15.10
N GLU A 170 7.16 -6.51 14.91
CA GLU A 170 8.35 -7.28 14.55
C GLU A 170 8.23 -7.65 13.06
N ALA A 171 9.07 -7.08 12.21
CA ALA A 171 9.08 -7.38 10.76
C ALA A 171 10.45 -7.89 10.33
N GLY A 172 10.48 -8.94 9.53
CA GLY A 172 11.72 -9.55 9.05
C GLY A 172 11.58 -10.29 7.73
N VAL A 173 12.71 -10.50 7.08
CA VAL A 173 12.87 -11.34 5.88
C VAL A 173 13.49 -12.66 6.30
N TYR A 174 12.93 -13.76 5.80
CA TYR A 174 13.31 -15.12 6.14
C TYR A 174 13.61 -15.90 4.86
N ASP A 175 14.58 -16.80 4.91
CA ASP A 175 14.77 -17.79 3.85
C ASP A 175 13.65 -18.86 3.90
N LEU A 176 13.60 -19.73 2.88
CA LEU A 176 12.55 -20.76 2.78
C LEU A 176 12.63 -21.84 3.87
N ASN A 177 13.73 -21.92 4.62
CA ASN A 177 13.86 -22.78 5.79
C ASN A 177 13.36 -22.11 7.08
N GLY A 178 12.83 -20.88 6.99
CA GLY A 178 12.32 -20.12 8.12
C GLY A 178 13.41 -19.44 8.95
N ARG A 179 14.65 -19.36 8.47
CA ARG A 179 15.72 -18.64 9.18
C ARG A 179 15.65 -17.15 8.86
N LEU A 180 15.69 -16.32 9.90
CA LEU A 180 15.73 -14.85 9.78
C LEU A 180 17.05 -14.42 9.09
N VAL A 181 16.93 -13.70 7.98
CA VAL A 181 18.07 -13.18 7.21
C VAL A 181 18.17 -11.65 7.25
N ARG A 182 17.08 -10.94 7.57
CA ARG A 182 17.09 -9.49 7.78
C ARG A 182 15.99 -9.02 8.71
N ILE A 183 16.32 -8.16 9.66
CA ILE A 183 15.33 -7.41 10.45
C ILE A 183 14.94 -6.15 9.67
N LEU A 184 13.65 -5.91 9.54
CA LEU A 184 13.07 -4.72 8.89
C LEU A 184 12.51 -3.74 9.91
N ALA A 185 11.92 -4.23 10.99
CA ALA A 185 11.45 -3.40 12.10
C ALA A 185 11.35 -4.21 13.41
N ASN A 186 11.55 -3.52 14.52
CA ASN A 186 11.26 -3.99 15.87
C ASN A 186 10.89 -2.79 16.74
N GLN A 187 9.69 -2.25 16.52
CA GLN A 187 9.27 -0.99 17.15
C GLN A 187 7.76 -0.84 17.18
N THR A 188 7.27 0.08 18.01
CA THR A 188 5.86 0.48 17.97
C THR A 188 5.60 1.34 16.72
N MET A 189 4.58 0.94 15.97
CA MET A 189 4.08 1.67 14.81
C MET A 189 2.64 2.11 15.07
N ASN A 190 2.26 3.25 14.49
CA ASN A 190 0.90 3.77 14.62
C ASN A 190 -0.09 2.94 13.80
N SER A 191 -1.37 3.03 14.14
CA SER A 191 -2.45 2.50 13.29
C SER A 191 -2.41 3.13 11.89
N GLY A 192 -2.86 2.38 10.89
CA GLY A 192 -2.88 2.77 9.48
C GLY A 192 -1.91 1.96 8.65
N ILE A 193 -1.81 2.31 7.37
CA ILE A 193 -0.92 1.65 6.42
C ILE A 193 0.52 2.00 6.76
N GLN A 194 1.33 0.97 6.98
CA GLN A 194 2.76 1.04 7.17
C GLN A 194 3.47 0.65 5.87
N SER A 195 4.59 1.33 5.58
CA SER A 195 5.46 1.01 4.46
C SER A 195 6.90 0.96 4.95
N ILE A 196 7.57 -0.17 4.76
CA ILE A 196 8.98 -0.34 5.08
C ILE A 196 9.76 -0.52 3.77
N LEU A 197 10.75 0.35 3.53
CA LEU A 197 11.68 0.17 2.41
C LEU A 197 12.64 -0.97 2.74
N PHE A 198 12.60 -2.05 1.98
CA PHE A 198 13.53 -3.16 2.08
C PHE A 198 14.58 -3.06 0.97
N ASP A 199 15.86 -2.92 1.36
CA ASP A 199 17.03 -3.05 0.49
C ASP A 199 17.64 -4.45 0.62
N ARG A 200 17.74 -5.16 -0.52
CA ARG A 200 18.27 -6.52 -0.59
C ARG A 200 19.78 -6.64 -0.44
N SER A 201 20.52 -5.55 -0.28
CA SER A 201 21.98 -5.55 -0.20
C SER A 201 22.53 -6.72 0.64
N ASN A 202 23.43 -7.49 0.04
CA ASN A 202 24.05 -8.71 0.57
C ASN A 202 23.12 -9.94 0.71
N LEU A 203 21.96 -9.93 0.07
CA LEU A 203 21.14 -11.12 -0.14
C LEU A 203 21.24 -11.59 -1.59
N PRO A 204 21.43 -12.90 -1.83
CA PRO A 204 21.41 -13.45 -3.18
C PRO A 204 20.01 -13.36 -3.80
N SER A 205 19.97 -13.41 -5.13
CA SER A 205 18.74 -13.58 -5.88
C SER A 205 18.04 -14.88 -5.45
N GLY A 206 16.72 -14.85 -5.39
CA GLY A 206 15.94 -15.99 -4.91
C GLY A 206 14.64 -15.60 -4.26
N MET A 207 14.02 -16.61 -3.65
CA MET A 207 12.70 -16.51 -3.04
C MET A 207 12.84 -16.40 -1.53
N TYR A 208 12.10 -15.48 -0.94
CA TYR A 208 12.10 -15.22 0.49
C TYR A 208 10.66 -15.06 1.02
N LEU A 209 10.51 -15.15 2.33
CA LEU A 209 9.29 -14.77 3.02
C LEU A 209 9.54 -13.48 3.79
N VAL A 210 8.66 -12.51 3.65
CA VAL A 210 8.55 -11.40 4.59
C VAL A 210 7.49 -11.80 5.61
N MET A 211 7.79 -11.64 6.89
CA MET A 211 6.82 -11.80 7.96
C MET A 211 6.70 -10.50 8.75
N VAL A 212 5.46 -10.13 9.05
CA VAL A 212 5.12 -9.02 9.93
C VAL A 212 4.29 -9.59 11.06
N LYS A 213 4.76 -9.38 12.29
CA LYS A 213 4.16 -9.85 13.51
C LYS A 213 3.84 -8.68 14.43
N THR A 214 2.71 -8.80 15.11
CA THR A 214 2.31 -7.98 16.24
C THR A 214 2.19 -8.89 17.47
N ASN A 215 1.91 -8.32 18.64
CA ASN A 215 1.70 -9.08 19.87
C ASN A 215 0.57 -10.13 19.78
N GLN A 216 -0.29 -10.06 18.75
CA GLN A 216 -1.50 -10.88 18.64
C GLN A 216 -1.56 -11.70 17.35
N ASN A 217 -1.00 -11.22 16.24
CA ASN A 217 -1.11 -11.84 14.92
C ASN A 217 0.20 -11.76 14.13
N ALA A 218 0.40 -12.69 13.21
CA ALA A 218 1.48 -12.66 12.22
C ALA A 218 0.94 -12.94 10.82
N VAL A 219 1.48 -12.25 9.81
CA VAL A 219 1.18 -12.47 8.39
C VAL A 219 2.49 -12.64 7.63
N SER A 220 2.47 -13.50 6.60
CA SER A 220 3.63 -13.74 5.73
C SER A 220 3.29 -13.47 4.26
N HIS A 221 4.30 -13.06 3.49
CA HIS A 221 4.19 -12.80 2.07
C HIS A 221 5.47 -13.25 1.36
N LYS A 222 5.30 -13.94 0.23
CA LYS A 222 6.41 -14.40 -0.59
C LYS A 222 6.91 -13.26 -1.47
N ILE A 223 8.22 -13.05 -1.46
CA ILE A 223 8.89 -12.04 -2.27
C ILE A 223 9.95 -12.70 -3.16
N MET A 224 10.22 -12.10 -4.33
CA MET A 224 11.20 -12.57 -5.29
C MET A 224 12.28 -11.50 -5.51
N ILE A 225 13.53 -11.88 -5.31
CA ILE A 225 14.72 -11.06 -5.58
C ILE A 225 15.34 -11.52 -6.90
N ASN A 226 15.53 -10.58 -7.83
CA ASN A 226 16.21 -10.79 -9.12
C ASN A 226 17.71 -10.59 -9.00
#